data_AF-A0A518H5D0-F1
#
_entry.id   AF-A0A518H5D0-F1
#
_cell.length_a   1.000
_cell.length_b   1.000
_cell.length_c   1.000
_cell.angle_alpha   90.00
_cell.angle_beta   90.00
_cell.angle_gamma   90.00
#
_symmetry.space_group_name_H-M   'P 1'
#
loop_
_entity.id
_entity.type
_entity.pdbx_description
1 polymer ?
#
loop_
_entity_poly.entity_id
_entity_poly.type
_entity_poly.pdbx_seq_one_letter_code
_entity_poly.pdbx_strand_id
1 'polypeptide(L)'
;MRGPSRPRRHCRRLIALAVVPPLFWALVLLLFPTGWAARIVERRVEELTGCPTALAALRFGPLGGIRLEGLAVREPGAGGIDGPPPWVEAGAIDVDLSLADLLLGRVEPTRVEVRDLDLRLVRGRDGAFAPWFLLRNAEPADLAVGRAGEDDERAGPIAFRLVRGRVAYVDVELATTIEVDDLDGSGTWWPSVVAVDDLSGTLNGGTLALAVELERGPTPAFAGQLEARGVHLGRELGLLAYLVPYLAGASDGLEGRLDLDLELKGQGASGPALRDSLAGRGKVRLDPIRLDGSSLLVDLARVLPATQYGKIGTLRSDFLVADRKVVSRRIQLDLGGTPIVLEGGAAFDGRISYRLDTGPLAGKLGPDALALLGEAGVKPEDLLELRVTGTTDRPLVHVGGQIIDARDEGRAALEEYARRLRDRLLR
;
A
#
# COMPACT_ATOMS: atom_id res chain seq x y z
N MET A 1 29.29 31.94 -74.58
CA MET A 1 28.94 30.50 -74.51
C MET A 1 29.35 29.97 -73.13
N ARG A 2 28.40 29.78 -72.20
CA ARG A 2 28.68 29.23 -70.86
C ARG A 2 28.71 27.70 -70.97
N GLY A 3 29.88 27.11 -70.75
CA GLY A 3 30.10 25.67 -70.82
C GLY A 3 29.37 24.91 -69.70
N PRO A 4 29.02 23.62 -69.93
CA PRO A 4 28.20 22.84 -69.01
C PRO A 4 28.96 22.55 -67.71
N SER A 5 28.53 23.18 -66.62
CA SER A 5 28.96 22.86 -65.26
C SER A 5 28.70 21.37 -64.98
N ARG A 6 29.75 20.60 -64.68
CA ARG A 6 29.67 19.19 -64.27
C ARG A 6 29.36 19.10 -62.76
N PRO A 7 28.11 18.84 -62.30
CA PRO A 7 27.78 18.78 -60.88
C PRO A 7 27.71 17.33 -60.36
N ARG A 8 27.91 16.32 -61.22
CA ARG A 8 27.49 14.93 -60.96
C ARG A 8 28.36 14.16 -59.95
N ARG A 9 29.62 14.51 -59.73
CA ARG A 9 30.50 13.78 -58.78
C ARG A 9 30.28 14.18 -57.33
N HIS A 10 29.96 15.46 -57.06
CA HIS A 10 29.65 15.92 -55.71
C HIS A 10 28.29 15.40 -55.22
N CYS A 11 27.26 15.38 -56.07
CA CYS A 11 25.98 14.76 -55.73
C CYS A 11 26.13 13.28 -55.33
N ARG A 12 26.94 12.49 -56.06
CA ARG A 12 27.13 11.07 -55.73
C ARG A 12 27.80 10.85 -54.37
N ARG A 13 28.77 11.70 -54.00
CA ARG A 13 29.43 11.62 -52.68
C ARG A 13 28.51 12.05 -51.55
N LEU A 14 27.68 13.09 -51.76
CA LEU A 14 26.68 13.51 -50.79
C LEU A 14 25.59 12.45 -50.58
N ILE A 15 25.14 11.80 -51.65
CA ILE A 15 24.18 10.68 -51.56
C ILE A 15 24.82 9.50 -50.82
N ALA A 16 26.06 9.13 -51.14
CA ALA A 16 26.75 8.05 -50.44
C ALA A 16 26.92 8.36 -48.93
N LEU A 17 27.30 9.59 -48.58
CA LEU A 17 27.42 10.02 -47.18
C LEU A 17 26.08 9.98 -46.44
N ALA A 18 24.97 10.26 -47.12
CA ALA A 18 23.63 10.20 -46.54
C ALA A 18 23.12 8.75 -46.38
N VAL A 19 23.55 7.81 -47.23
CA VAL A 19 23.04 6.42 -47.27
C VAL A 19 23.91 5.44 -46.47
N VAL A 20 25.20 5.72 -46.27
CA VAL A 20 26.09 4.86 -45.48
C VAL A 20 25.61 4.70 -44.03
N PRO A 21 25.21 5.76 -43.29
CA PRO A 21 24.71 5.60 -41.93
C PRO A 21 23.48 4.68 -41.80
N PRO A 22 22.40 4.81 -42.59
CA PRO A 22 21.26 3.89 -42.48
C PRO A 22 21.56 2.47 -42.94
N LEU A 23 22.43 2.27 -43.94
CA LEU A 23 22.87 0.92 -44.34
C LEU A 23 23.74 0.25 -43.28
N PHE A 24 24.67 1.01 -42.69
CA PHE A 24 25.45 0.55 -41.54
C PHE A 24 24.50 0.20 -40.39
N TRP A 25 23.49 1.03 -40.12
CA TRP A 25 22.51 0.74 -39.08
C TRP A 25 21.72 -0.54 -39.35
N ALA A 26 21.21 -0.71 -40.57
CA ALA A 26 20.51 -1.91 -40.99
C ALA A 26 21.39 -3.15 -40.84
N LEU A 27 22.68 -3.05 -41.20
CA LEU A 27 23.64 -4.13 -41.04
C LEU A 27 23.89 -4.46 -39.57
N VAL A 28 24.05 -3.45 -38.70
CA VAL A 28 24.25 -3.68 -37.26
C VAL A 28 23.00 -4.29 -36.63
N LEU A 29 21.79 -3.82 -36.96
CA LEU A 29 20.54 -4.42 -36.47
C LEU A 29 20.32 -5.85 -36.99
N LEU A 30 20.84 -6.17 -38.18
CA LEU A 30 20.75 -7.50 -38.78
C LEU A 30 21.82 -8.47 -38.25
N LEU A 31 23.00 -7.96 -37.86
CA LEU A 31 24.13 -8.76 -37.39
C LEU A 31 24.19 -8.93 -35.87
N PHE A 32 23.65 -8.00 -35.08
CA PHE A 32 23.66 -8.12 -33.62
C PHE A 32 22.43 -8.90 -33.15
N PRO A 33 22.58 -10.17 -32.72
CA PRO A 33 21.46 -10.94 -32.23
C PRO A 33 20.94 -10.32 -30.93
N THR A 34 19.70 -9.82 -30.95
CA THR A 34 19.00 -9.24 -29.80
C THR A 34 18.98 -10.18 -28.59
N GLY A 35 19.04 -11.50 -28.83
CA GLY A 35 19.14 -12.51 -27.77
C GLY A 35 20.43 -12.47 -26.96
N TRP A 36 21.56 -12.00 -27.50
CA TRP A 36 22.78 -11.82 -26.72
C TRP A 36 22.64 -10.65 -25.74
N ALA A 37 22.12 -9.52 -26.22
CA ALA A 37 21.88 -8.34 -25.39
C ALA A 37 20.85 -8.63 -24.29
N ALA A 38 19.76 -9.33 -24.62
CA ALA A 38 18.76 -9.75 -23.65
C ALA A 38 19.37 -10.57 -22.50
N ARG A 39 20.21 -11.57 -22.81
CA ARG A 39 20.89 -12.38 -21.78
C ARG A 39 21.85 -11.59 -20.89
N ILE A 40 22.47 -10.53 -21.42
CA ILE A 40 23.32 -9.65 -20.62
C ILE A 40 22.49 -8.84 -19.64
N VAL A 41 21.36 -8.28 -20.09
CA VAL A 41 20.43 -7.56 -19.22
C VAL A 41 19.88 -8.50 -18.16
N GLU A 42 19.42 -9.70 -18.53
CA GLU A 42 18.95 -10.74 -17.60
C GLU A 42 19.99 -11.03 -16.52
N ARG A 43 21.22 -11.38 -16.93
CA ARG A 43 22.31 -11.68 -16.00
C ARG A 43 22.61 -10.49 -15.10
N ARG A 44 22.62 -9.27 -15.63
CA ARG A 44 22.94 -8.08 -14.84
C ARG A 44 21.84 -7.79 -13.81
N VAL A 45 20.58 -7.93 -14.19
CA VAL A 45 19.45 -7.79 -13.25
C VAL A 45 19.50 -8.90 -12.21
N GLU A 46 19.78 -10.14 -12.60
CA GLU A 46 19.95 -11.28 -11.68
C GLU A 46 21.13 -11.07 -10.71
N GLU A 47 22.28 -10.58 -11.17
CA GLU A 47 23.42 -10.22 -10.32
C GLU A 47 23.07 -9.13 -9.31
N LEU A 48 22.34 -8.09 -9.73
CA LEU A 48 21.98 -6.97 -8.86
C LEU A 48 20.87 -7.31 -7.86
N THR A 49 19.91 -8.15 -8.26
CA THR A 49 18.73 -8.49 -7.45
C THR A 49 18.91 -9.79 -6.67
N GLY A 50 19.85 -10.65 -7.06
CA GLY A 50 19.95 -12.03 -6.61
C GLY A 50 18.77 -12.91 -7.05
N CYS A 51 17.98 -12.45 -8.03
CA CYS A 51 16.72 -13.06 -8.43
C CYS A 51 16.75 -13.61 -9.86
N PRO A 52 16.21 -14.82 -10.09
CA PRO A 52 16.05 -15.34 -11.43
C PRO A 52 15.24 -14.36 -12.28
N THR A 53 15.84 -13.89 -13.36
CA THR A 53 15.26 -12.89 -14.25
C THR A 53 15.17 -13.45 -15.66
N ALA A 54 14.02 -13.26 -16.30
CA ALA A 54 13.80 -13.62 -17.70
C ALA A 54 13.33 -12.39 -18.48
N LEU A 55 13.74 -12.29 -19.73
CA LEU A 55 13.36 -11.23 -20.65
C LEU A 55 12.94 -11.85 -21.98
N ALA A 56 11.68 -11.64 -22.38
CA ALA A 56 11.15 -12.24 -23.59
C ALA A 56 11.83 -11.68 -24.87
N ALA A 57 12.04 -10.37 -24.93
CA ALA A 57 12.73 -9.74 -26.05
C ALA A 57 13.39 -8.40 -25.69
N LEU A 58 14.37 -8.02 -26.50
CA LEU A 58 15.00 -6.70 -26.49
C LEU A 58 14.96 -6.12 -27.91
N ARG A 59 14.47 -4.89 -28.04
CA ARG A 59 14.35 -4.18 -29.32
C ARG A 59 15.06 -2.83 -29.25
N PHE A 60 15.73 -2.47 -30.35
CA PHE A 60 16.34 -1.16 -30.52
C PHE A 60 15.45 -0.27 -31.38
N GLY A 61 15.21 0.95 -30.93
CA GLY A 61 14.47 1.95 -31.70
C GLY A 61 15.31 2.50 -32.88
N PRO A 62 14.68 2.85 -34.01
CA PRO A 62 15.39 3.36 -35.20
C PRO A 62 16.08 4.73 -34.99
N LEU A 63 15.70 5.45 -33.93
CA LEU A 63 16.26 6.76 -33.56
C LEU A 63 16.95 6.74 -32.18
N GLY A 64 17.35 5.55 -31.71
CA GLY A 64 17.77 5.33 -30.32
C GLY A 64 16.61 4.83 -29.45
N GLY A 65 16.93 4.51 -28.20
CA GLY A 65 16.02 3.87 -27.26
C GLY A 65 16.13 2.35 -27.27
N ILE A 66 16.00 1.76 -26.10
CA ILE A 66 15.94 0.32 -25.87
C ILE A 66 14.57 0.00 -25.31
N ARG A 67 13.88 -0.96 -25.92
CA ARG A 67 12.64 -1.50 -25.41
C ARG A 67 12.87 -2.93 -24.95
N LEU A 68 12.72 -3.15 -23.65
CA LEU A 68 12.68 -4.47 -23.03
C LEU A 68 11.23 -4.94 -23.03
N GLU A 69 10.96 -6.16 -23.49
CA GLU A 69 9.59 -6.73 -23.55
C GLU A 69 9.51 -7.99 -22.69
N GLY A 70 8.45 -8.09 -21.87
CA GLY A 70 8.19 -9.25 -21.02
C GLY A 70 9.31 -9.52 -20.02
N LEU A 71 9.71 -8.50 -19.26
CA LEU A 71 10.62 -8.71 -18.13
C LEU A 71 9.85 -9.41 -17.02
N ALA A 72 10.39 -10.50 -16.48
CA ALA A 72 9.83 -11.21 -15.34
C ALA A 72 10.92 -11.51 -14.33
N VAL A 73 10.69 -11.14 -13.07
CA VAL A 73 11.59 -11.39 -11.94
C VAL A 73 10.89 -12.32 -10.95
N ARG A 74 11.56 -13.42 -10.61
CA ARG A 74 11.04 -14.45 -9.70
C ARG A 74 11.75 -14.37 -8.35
N GLU A 75 11.14 -14.97 -7.34
CA GLU A 75 11.78 -15.07 -6.02
C GLU A 75 13.04 -15.94 -6.10
N PRO A 76 14.06 -15.67 -5.26
CA PRO A 76 15.24 -16.53 -5.15
C PRO A 76 14.84 -17.98 -4.87
N GLY A 77 15.36 -18.91 -5.66
CA GLY A 77 15.06 -20.34 -5.53
C GLY A 77 13.76 -20.81 -6.21
N ALA A 78 12.95 -19.91 -6.78
CA ALA A 78 11.75 -20.25 -7.54
C ALA A 78 12.03 -20.74 -8.99
N GLY A 79 13.17 -21.41 -9.20
CA GLY A 79 13.58 -21.88 -10.53
C GLY A 79 12.70 -23.05 -11.01
N GLY A 80 12.03 -22.87 -12.15
CA GLY A 80 11.24 -23.92 -12.80
C GLY A 80 9.96 -23.40 -13.47
N ILE A 81 9.38 -24.19 -14.38
CA ILE A 81 8.09 -23.89 -15.04
C ILE A 81 6.92 -23.99 -14.04
N ASP A 82 7.07 -24.82 -13.00
CA ASP A 82 6.07 -25.04 -11.94
C ASP A 82 6.30 -24.17 -10.69
N GLY A 83 7.24 -23.22 -10.76
CA GLY A 83 7.53 -22.29 -9.67
C GLY A 83 6.38 -21.29 -9.43
N PRO A 84 6.33 -20.64 -8.26
CA PRO A 84 5.37 -19.56 -8.01
C PRO A 84 5.46 -18.50 -9.12
N PRO A 85 4.34 -17.80 -9.40
CA PRO A 85 4.34 -16.74 -10.38
C PRO A 85 5.41 -15.69 -10.04
N PRO A 86 6.01 -15.04 -11.04
CA PRO A 86 6.93 -13.94 -10.80
C PRO A 86 6.28 -12.87 -9.94
N TRP A 87 7.10 -12.24 -9.09
CA TRP A 87 6.65 -11.19 -8.19
C TRP A 87 6.75 -9.81 -8.82
N VAL A 88 7.50 -9.69 -9.92
CA VAL A 88 7.49 -8.52 -10.82
C VAL A 88 7.39 -9.03 -12.26
N GLU A 89 6.43 -8.51 -13.00
CA GLU A 89 6.40 -8.57 -14.45
C GLU A 89 6.29 -7.15 -15.02
N ALA A 90 6.94 -6.89 -16.14
CA ALA A 90 6.72 -5.68 -16.91
C ALA A 90 6.52 -6.05 -18.38
N GLY A 91 5.35 -5.72 -18.92
CA GLY A 91 5.03 -5.97 -20.32
C GLY A 91 6.00 -5.26 -21.26
N ALA A 92 6.33 -4.00 -20.97
CA ALA A 92 7.41 -3.30 -21.65
C ALA A 92 8.14 -2.28 -20.75
N ILE A 93 9.43 -2.12 -20.97
CA ILE A 93 10.25 -1.06 -20.37
C ILE A 93 10.96 -0.34 -21.50
N ASP A 94 10.59 0.92 -21.73
CA ASP A 94 11.24 1.81 -22.68
C ASP A 94 12.30 2.63 -21.95
N VAL A 95 13.54 2.53 -22.39
CA VAL A 95 14.70 3.21 -21.80
C VAL A 95 15.33 4.08 -22.88
N ASP A 96 15.63 5.34 -22.56
CA ASP A 96 16.19 6.32 -23.50
C ASP A 96 17.70 6.18 -23.75
N LEU A 97 18.21 4.95 -23.78
CA LEU A 97 19.59 4.67 -24.12
C LEU A 97 19.73 4.48 -25.64
N SER A 98 20.69 5.15 -26.27
CA SER A 98 21.06 4.82 -27.64
C SER A 98 22.08 3.69 -27.68
N LEU A 99 22.13 2.94 -28.79
CA LEU A 99 23.19 1.92 -28.94
C LEU A 99 24.59 2.57 -29.00
N ALA A 100 24.69 3.83 -29.46
CA ALA A 100 25.94 4.57 -29.40
C ALA A 100 26.38 4.81 -27.95
N ASP A 101 25.44 5.12 -27.05
CA ASP A 101 25.73 5.26 -25.62
C ASP A 101 26.24 3.94 -25.04
N LEU A 102 25.58 2.82 -25.34
CA LEU A 102 26.04 1.49 -24.93
C LEU A 102 27.45 1.15 -25.45
N LEU A 103 27.73 1.44 -26.73
CA LEU A 103 29.05 1.19 -27.34
C LEU A 103 30.14 2.09 -26.76
N LEU A 104 29.79 3.30 -26.34
CA LEU A 104 30.67 4.24 -25.64
C LEU A 104 30.77 3.97 -24.14
N GLY A 105 30.10 2.94 -23.62
CA GLY A 105 30.08 2.57 -22.21
C GLY A 105 29.21 3.48 -21.33
N ARG A 106 28.35 4.32 -21.91
CA ARG A 106 27.35 5.11 -21.19
C ARG A 106 26.08 4.28 -21.03
N VAL A 107 25.80 3.85 -19.80
CA VAL A 107 24.71 2.92 -19.49
C VAL A 107 23.65 3.57 -18.58
N GLU A 108 23.80 4.87 -18.27
CA GLU A 108 22.88 5.58 -17.39
C GLU A 108 21.72 6.19 -18.20
N PRO A 109 20.49 5.70 -18.05
CA PRO A 109 19.33 6.28 -18.72
C PRO A 109 18.95 7.61 -18.07
N THR A 110 18.39 8.53 -18.84
CA THR A 110 17.77 9.75 -18.28
C THR A 110 16.26 9.63 -18.15
N ARG A 111 15.66 8.66 -18.85
CA ARG A 111 14.23 8.37 -18.82
C ARG A 111 13.95 6.88 -18.91
N VAL A 112 13.07 6.41 -18.02
CA VAL A 112 12.55 5.05 -18.00
C VAL A 112 11.03 5.08 -18.01
N GLU A 113 10.40 4.40 -18.94
CA GLU A 113 8.94 4.25 -18.99
C GLU A 113 8.58 2.77 -18.89
N VAL A 114 7.86 2.41 -17.82
CA VAL A 114 7.41 1.05 -17.55
C VAL A 114 5.93 0.96 -17.92
N ARG A 115 5.57 -0.04 -18.71
CA ARG A 115 4.21 -0.31 -19.16
C ARG A 115 3.77 -1.70 -18.74
N ASP A 116 2.51 -1.81 -18.30
CA ASP A 116 1.91 -3.08 -17.91
C ASP A 116 2.76 -3.77 -16.82
N LEU A 117 3.11 -3.01 -15.76
CA LEU A 117 3.79 -3.54 -14.58
C LEU A 117 2.80 -4.38 -13.78
N ASP A 118 3.14 -5.61 -13.42
CA ASP A 118 2.42 -6.40 -12.41
C ASP A 118 3.38 -6.68 -11.24
N LEU A 119 3.09 -6.10 -10.08
CA LEU A 119 3.87 -6.26 -8.87
C LEU A 119 3.05 -7.01 -7.83
N ARG A 120 3.54 -8.20 -7.44
CA ARG A 120 2.93 -9.02 -6.41
C ARG A 120 3.78 -9.03 -5.15
N LEU A 121 3.23 -8.49 -4.08
CA LEU A 121 3.88 -8.35 -2.78
C LEU A 121 3.20 -9.28 -1.77
N VAL A 122 3.89 -10.33 -1.33
CA VAL A 122 3.34 -11.28 -0.36
C VAL A 122 4.06 -11.15 0.98
N ARG A 123 3.29 -10.95 2.05
CA ARG A 123 3.74 -11.09 3.42
C ARG A 123 3.33 -12.45 3.97
N GLY A 124 4.34 -13.26 4.28
CA GLY A 124 4.20 -14.57 4.89
C GLY A 124 3.74 -14.50 6.34
N ARG A 125 3.37 -15.65 6.91
CA ARG A 125 2.94 -15.78 8.32
C ARG A 125 4.04 -15.53 9.34
N ASP A 126 5.30 -15.65 8.91
CA ASP A 126 6.48 -15.31 9.68
C ASP A 126 6.78 -13.79 9.64
N GLY A 127 5.94 -13.01 8.95
CA GLY A 127 6.14 -11.59 8.71
C GLY A 127 7.21 -11.30 7.67
N ALA A 128 7.80 -12.33 7.03
CA ALA A 128 8.71 -12.14 5.92
C ALA A 128 7.95 -11.57 4.72
N PHE A 129 8.60 -10.68 3.98
CA PHE A 129 7.98 -9.92 2.90
C PHE A 129 8.82 -10.09 1.66
N ALA A 130 8.29 -10.62 0.56
CA ALA A 130 9.11 -11.08 -0.59
C ALA A 130 10.29 -10.15 -0.98
N PRO A 131 10.16 -8.81 -1.11
CA PRO A 131 11.29 -7.91 -1.36
C PRO A 131 12.39 -7.83 -0.29
N TRP A 132 12.27 -8.51 0.85
CA TRP A 132 13.22 -8.43 1.96
C TRP A 132 14.65 -8.85 1.56
N PHE A 133 14.80 -9.72 0.56
CA PHE A 133 16.10 -10.08 0.01
C PHE A 133 16.74 -8.94 -0.80
N LEU A 134 15.96 -8.06 -1.44
CA LEU A 134 16.48 -6.87 -2.11
C LEU A 134 16.99 -5.85 -1.10
N LEU A 135 16.33 -5.75 0.06
CA LEU A 135 16.79 -4.90 1.16
C LEU A 135 18.04 -5.47 1.86
N ARG A 136 18.23 -6.80 1.85
CA ARG A 136 19.45 -7.45 2.38
C ARG A 136 20.63 -7.40 1.42
N ASN A 137 20.37 -7.52 0.12
CA ASN A 137 21.40 -7.50 -0.92
C ASN A 137 21.69 -6.10 -1.45
N ALA A 138 20.96 -5.07 -0.98
CA ALA A 138 21.38 -3.69 -1.07
C ALA A 138 22.54 -3.42 -0.08
N GLU A 139 23.59 -4.23 -0.13
CA GLU A 139 24.91 -3.63 0.06
C GLU A 139 24.98 -2.54 -1.01
N PRO A 140 25.33 -1.28 -0.66
CA PRO A 140 25.59 -0.28 -1.68
C PRO A 140 26.55 -0.95 -2.63
N ALA A 141 26.16 -1.10 -3.90
CA ALA A 141 26.99 -1.81 -4.85
C ALA A 141 28.40 -1.26 -4.66
N ASP A 142 29.33 -2.09 -4.20
CA ASP A 142 30.73 -1.84 -4.42
C ASP A 142 30.81 -1.89 -5.94
N LEU A 143 30.55 -0.74 -6.57
CA LEU A 143 31.02 -0.38 -7.89
C LEU A 143 32.52 -0.49 -7.75
N ALA A 144 33.00 -1.73 -7.92
CA ALA A 144 34.37 -2.11 -7.72
C ALA A 144 35.22 -1.03 -8.36
N VAL A 145 36.00 -0.37 -7.51
CA VAL A 145 36.89 0.74 -7.79
C VAL A 145 37.84 0.33 -8.91
N GLY A 146 37.38 0.48 -10.15
CA GLY A 146 38.19 0.58 -11.33
C GLY A 146 38.69 2.02 -11.39
N ARG A 147 39.64 2.38 -10.52
CA ARG A 147 40.29 3.70 -10.46
C ARG A 147 39.29 4.86 -10.70
N ALA A 148 38.51 5.17 -9.67
CA ALA A 148 37.80 6.44 -9.57
C ALA A 148 38.82 7.59 -9.68
N GLY A 149 38.85 8.24 -10.84
CA GLY A 149 39.18 9.66 -10.87
C GLY A 149 38.05 10.40 -10.16
N GLU A 150 38.35 11.53 -9.54
CA GLU A 150 37.47 12.40 -8.74
C GLU A 150 36.28 13.03 -9.53
N ASP A 151 35.80 12.37 -10.59
CA ASP A 151 34.74 12.83 -11.50
C ASP A 151 33.44 12.00 -11.38
N ASP A 152 33.25 11.23 -10.30
CA ASP A 152 32.06 10.36 -10.07
C ASP A 152 30.77 11.15 -9.69
N GLU A 153 30.70 12.42 -10.10
CA GLU A 153 29.74 13.41 -9.61
C GLU A 153 28.50 13.60 -10.51
N ARG A 154 28.20 12.73 -11.47
CA ARG A 154 27.18 13.06 -12.51
C ARG A 154 26.23 11.95 -12.98
N ALA A 155 25.80 11.05 -12.10
CA ALA A 155 24.55 10.34 -12.38
C ALA A 155 23.38 11.34 -12.23
N GLY A 156 22.93 11.90 -13.35
CA GLY A 156 21.80 12.83 -13.40
C GLY A 156 20.48 12.19 -12.94
N PRO A 157 19.43 12.99 -12.68
CA PRO A 157 18.12 12.44 -12.32
C PRO A 157 17.59 11.56 -13.44
N ILE A 158 17.10 10.38 -13.08
CA ILE A 158 16.37 9.49 -13.98
C ILE A 158 14.88 9.79 -13.81
N ALA A 159 14.25 10.35 -14.83
CA ALA A 159 12.80 10.50 -14.84
C ALA A 159 12.15 9.14 -15.11
N PHE A 160 11.21 8.71 -14.28
CA PHE A 160 10.44 7.49 -14.54
C PHE A 160 8.96 7.79 -14.77
N ARG A 161 8.33 6.95 -15.58
CA ARG A 161 6.89 6.96 -15.81
C ARG A 161 6.35 5.53 -15.73
N LEU A 162 5.28 5.33 -15.00
CA LEU A 162 4.50 4.11 -14.96
C LEU A 162 3.23 4.29 -15.77
N VAL A 163 2.89 3.30 -16.60
CA VAL A 163 1.67 3.29 -17.39
C VAL A 163 0.95 1.95 -17.23
N ARG A 164 -0.32 1.98 -16.79
CA ARG A 164 -1.17 0.79 -16.57
C ARG A 164 -0.50 -0.28 -15.71
N GLY A 165 0.05 0.12 -14.56
CA GLY A 165 0.58 -0.82 -13.58
C GLY A 165 -0.52 -1.48 -12.75
N ARG A 166 -0.17 -2.57 -12.08
CA ARG A 166 -0.96 -3.31 -11.13
C ARG A 166 -0.07 -3.67 -9.94
N VAL A 167 -0.59 -3.47 -8.73
CA VAL A 167 0.07 -3.89 -7.49
C VAL A 167 -0.91 -4.71 -6.67
N ALA A 168 -0.54 -5.95 -6.35
CA ALA A 168 -1.28 -6.80 -5.45
C ALA A 168 -0.47 -7.03 -4.17
N TYR A 169 -0.93 -6.51 -3.05
CA TYR A 169 -0.39 -6.81 -1.72
C TYR A 169 -1.25 -7.86 -1.02
N VAL A 170 -0.63 -8.96 -0.61
CA VAL A 170 -1.28 -10.08 0.07
C VAL A 170 -0.62 -10.28 1.44
N ASP A 171 -1.38 -10.06 2.50
CA ASP A 171 -1.01 -10.36 3.88
C ASP A 171 -1.80 -11.58 4.37
N VAL A 172 -1.11 -12.72 4.44
CA VAL A 172 -1.75 -14.00 4.82
C VAL A 172 -2.10 -14.02 6.31
N GLU A 173 -1.33 -13.34 7.16
CA GLU A 173 -1.56 -13.27 8.60
C GLU A 173 -2.81 -12.45 8.90
N LEU A 174 -2.97 -11.32 8.20
CA LEU A 174 -4.08 -10.41 8.38
C LEU A 174 -5.29 -10.73 7.48
N ALA A 175 -5.25 -11.84 6.74
CA ALA A 175 -6.23 -12.21 5.72
C ALA A 175 -6.62 -11.01 4.83
N THR A 176 -5.60 -10.24 4.42
CA THR A 176 -5.79 -8.98 3.71
C THR A 176 -5.21 -9.05 2.30
N THR A 177 -6.03 -8.75 1.30
CA THR A 177 -5.62 -8.53 -0.08
C THR A 177 -5.95 -7.09 -0.47
N ILE A 178 -4.94 -6.38 -0.95
CA ILE A 178 -5.08 -5.03 -1.50
C ILE A 178 -4.66 -5.12 -2.96
N GLU A 179 -5.60 -4.90 -3.88
CA GLU A 179 -5.32 -4.81 -5.30
C GLU A 179 -5.47 -3.36 -5.76
N VAL A 180 -4.42 -2.86 -6.40
CA VAL A 180 -4.41 -1.55 -7.03
C VAL A 180 -4.19 -1.76 -8.52
N ASP A 181 -5.17 -1.35 -9.31
CA ASP A 181 -5.18 -1.52 -10.76
C ASP A 181 -5.08 -0.16 -11.46
N ASP A 182 -4.76 -0.19 -12.75
CA ASP A 182 -4.66 1.00 -13.61
C ASP A 182 -3.74 2.09 -13.03
N LEU A 183 -2.60 1.67 -12.49
CA LEU A 183 -1.61 2.57 -11.91
C LEU A 183 -0.90 3.36 -13.02
N ASP A 184 -1.09 4.67 -12.99
CA ASP A 184 -0.40 5.63 -13.84
C ASP A 184 0.29 6.66 -12.95
N GLY A 185 1.55 6.95 -13.23
CA GLY A 185 2.30 7.91 -12.42
C GLY A 185 3.65 8.27 -12.97
N SER A 186 4.27 9.25 -12.34
CA SER A 186 5.61 9.70 -12.69
C SER A 186 6.41 10.11 -11.46
N GLY A 187 7.72 10.21 -11.68
CA GLY A 187 8.62 10.66 -10.65
C GLY A 187 10.05 10.69 -11.12
N THR A 188 10.94 10.85 -10.16
CA THR A 188 12.35 11.10 -10.39
C THR A 188 13.19 10.31 -9.41
N TRP A 189 14.25 9.74 -9.94
CA TRP A 189 15.20 8.92 -9.20
C TRP A 189 16.57 9.59 -9.24
N TRP A 190 17.04 10.02 -8.08
CA TRP A 190 18.41 10.48 -7.82
C TRP A 190 19.19 9.41 -7.05
N PRO A 191 20.53 9.46 -7.04
CA PRO A 191 21.38 8.55 -6.26
C PRO A 191 21.00 8.42 -4.77
N SER A 192 20.50 9.50 -4.15
CA SER A 192 20.12 9.53 -2.73
C SER A 192 18.62 9.65 -2.49
N VAL A 193 17.79 9.95 -3.49
CA VAL A 193 16.35 10.22 -3.30
C VAL A 193 15.55 9.58 -4.42
N VAL A 194 14.42 8.97 -4.10
CA VAL A 194 13.41 8.56 -5.08
C VAL A 194 12.12 9.30 -4.75
N ALA A 195 11.63 10.10 -5.68
CA ALA A 195 10.35 10.79 -5.56
C ALA A 195 9.36 10.23 -6.56
N VAL A 196 8.15 9.94 -6.10
CA VAL A 196 6.95 9.66 -6.86
C VAL A 196 6.08 10.91 -6.71
N ASP A 197 6.04 11.73 -7.76
CA ASP A 197 5.36 13.03 -7.73
C ASP A 197 3.85 12.86 -7.77
N ASP A 198 3.40 11.98 -8.65
CA ASP A 198 2.00 11.59 -8.82
C ASP A 198 1.92 10.10 -9.13
N LEU A 199 1.13 9.38 -8.35
CA LEU A 199 0.71 8.03 -8.67
C LEU A 199 -0.79 7.96 -8.45
N SER A 200 -1.51 7.56 -9.48
CA SER A 200 -2.96 7.44 -9.46
C SER A 200 -3.38 6.07 -9.96
N GLY A 201 -4.52 5.59 -9.49
CA GLY A 201 -5.08 4.32 -9.95
C GLY A 201 -6.40 4.02 -9.28
N THR A 202 -6.81 2.75 -9.33
CA THR A 202 -8.02 2.28 -8.69
C THR A 202 -7.70 1.27 -7.60
N LEU A 203 -8.36 1.39 -6.45
CA LEU A 203 -8.20 0.49 -5.31
C LEU A 203 -9.57 -0.08 -4.96
N ASN A 204 -9.78 -1.38 -5.20
CA ASN A 204 -11.06 -2.07 -5.00
C ASN A 204 -12.27 -1.25 -5.52
N GLY A 205 -12.19 -0.75 -6.77
CA GLY A 205 -13.25 0.05 -7.40
C GLY A 205 -13.38 1.50 -6.94
N GLY A 206 -12.61 1.94 -5.95
CA GLY A 206 -12.42 3.36 -5.59
C GLY A 206 -11.23 3.99 -6.30
N THR A 207 -11.00 5.28 -6.08
CA THR A 207 -9.81 5.99 -6.61
C THR A 207 -8.70 6.02 -5.58
N LEU A 208 -7.45 5.95 -6.05
CA LEU A 208 -6.23 6.11 -5.25
C LEU A 208 -5.38 7.22 -5.85
N ALA A 209 -4.81 8.07 -4.98
CA ALA A 209 -3.73 8.98 -5.29
C ALA A 209 -2.62 8.85 -4.23
N LEU A 210 -1.37 8.85 -4.66
CA LEU A 210 -0.19 8.67 -3.81
C LEU A 210 0.93 9.60 -4.30
N ALA A 211 1.60 10.26 -3.37
CA ALA A 211 2.87 10.93 -3.59
C ALA A 211 3.83 10.51 -2.47
N VAL A 212 5.06 10.13 -2.82
CA VAL A 212 6.04 9.59 -1.86
C VAL A 212 7.44 10.07 -2.22
N GLU A 213 8.18 10.48 -1.21
CA GLU A 213 9.61 10.70 -1.27
C GLU A 213 10.31 9.69 -0.36
N LEU A 214 11.37 9.07 -0.88
CA LEU A 214 12.22 8.10 -0.20
C LEU A 214 13.67 8.56 -0.28
N GLU A 215 14.23 8.99 0.84
CA GLU A 215 15.65 9.22 1.03
C GLU A 215 16.36 7.89 1.28
N ARG A 216 17.38 7.62 0.47
CA ARG A 216 18.22 6.42 0.51
C ARG A 216 19.49 6.73 1.29
N GLY A 217 19.93 5.78 2.10
CA GLY A 217 21.11 5.92 2.94
C GLY A 217 21.16 4.83 4.01
N PRO A 218 22.13 4.89 4.93
CA PRO A 218 22.25 3.93 6.04
C PRO A 218 21.02 3.94 6.95
N THR A 219 20.32 5.08 7.02
CA THR A 219 19.04 5.24 7.72
C THR A 219 18.02 5.80 6.74
N PRO A 220 17.40 4.95 5.89
CA PRO A 220 16.48 5.42 4.87
C PRO A 220 15.30 6.12 5.53
N ALA A 221 14.83 7.20 4.93
CA ALA A 221 13.69 7.96 5.42
C ALA A 221 12.65 8.10 4.32
N PHE A 222 11.37 8.15 4.68
CA PHE A 222 10.32 8.41 3.72
C PHE A 222 9.33 9.42 4.27
N ALA A 223 8.69 10.14 3.35
CA ALA A 223 7.53 10.97 3.60
C ALA A 223 6.54 10.76 2.45
N GLY A 224 5.26 10.66 2.76
CA GLY A 224 4.26 10.39 1.74
C GLY A 224 2.86 10.80 2.13
N GLN A 225 2.06 11.02 1.10
CA GLN A 225 0.64 11.34 1.18
C GLN A 225 -0.13 10.33 0.36
N LEU A 226 -1.19 9.79 0.93
CA LEU A 226 -2.10 8.85 0.30
C LEU A 226 -3.53 9.36 0.48
N GLU A 227 -4.24 9.43 -0.63
CA GLU A 227 -5.67 9.71 -0.69
C GLU A 227 -6.36 8.52 -1.36
N ALA A 228 -7.41 8.00 -0.72
CA ALA A 228 -8.26 6.98 -1.30
C ALA A 228 -9.72 7.39 -1.11
N ARG A 229 -10.55 7.23 -2.15
CA ARG A 229 -11.96 7.63 -2.12
C ARG A 229 -12.85 6.53 -2.66
N GLY A 230 -13.97 6.29 -1.97
CA GLY A 230 -14.98 5.33 -2.39
C GLY A 230 -14.48 3.89 -2.51
N VAL A 231 -13.39 3.53 -1.82
CA VAL A 231 -12.81 2.18 -1.86
C VAL A 231 -13.80 1.18 -1.31
N HIS A 232 -14.14 0.16 -2.10
CA HIS A 232 -15.08 -0.86 -1.64
C HIS A 232 -14.42 -1.75 -0.60
N LEU A 233 -15.11 -1.88 0.53
CA LEU A 233 -14.73 -2.76 1.61
C LEU A 233 -15.39 -4.11 1.39
N GLY A 234 -14.54 -5.12 1.23
CA GLY A 234 -14.94 -6.52 1.11
C GLY A 234 -14.34 -7.38 2.23
N ARG A 235 -14.55 -8.69 2.11
CA ARG A 235 -14.09 -9.68 3.11
C ARG A 235 -12.57 -9.77 3.25
N GLU A 236 -11.82 -9.17 2.32
CA GLU A 236 -10.36 -9.28 2.20
C GLU A 236 -9.60 -8.06 2.76
N LEU A 237 -10.23 -7.23 3.61
CA LEU A 237 -9.56 -6.06 4.22
C LEU A 237 -9.54 -6.16 5.75
N GLY A 238 -8.96 -7.25 6.27
CA GLY A 238 -8.79 -7.49 7.71
C GLY A 238 -8.02 -6.40 8.44
N LEU A 239 -7.15 -5.65 7.74
CA LEU A 239 -6.42 -4.48 8.26
C LEU A 239 -7.34 -3.43 8.92
N LEU A 240 -8.60 -3.32 8.50
CA LEU A 240 -9.54 -2.35 9.08
C LEU A 240 -9.89 -2.63 10.55
N ALA A 241 -9.69 -3.86 11.03
CA ALA A 241 -9.83 -4.20 12.44
C ALA A 241 -8.91 -3.35 13.34
N TYR A 242 -7.76 -2.91 12.83
CA TYR A 242 -6.84 -2.06 13.58
C TYR A 242 -7.23 -0.58 13.61
N LEU A 243 -7.94 -0.09 12.58
CA LEU A 243 -8.39 1.29 12.52
C LEU A 243 -9.64 1.52 13.36
N VAL A 244 -10.48 0.49 13.53
CA VAL A 244 -11.72 0.59 14.28
C VAL A 244 -11.84 -0.63 15.20
N PRO A 245 -11.64 -0.48 16.51
CA PRO A 245 -11.69 -1.58 17.48
C PRO A 245 -13.00 -2.38 17.45
N TYR A 246 -14.11 -1.73 17.10
CA TYR A 246 -15.43 -2.38 16.97
C TYR A 246 -15.53 -3.35 15.80
N LEU A 247 -14.62 -3.24 14.84
CA LEU A 247 -14.51 -4.16 13.71
C LEU A 247 -13.67 -5.38 14.05
N ALA A 248 -12.84 -5.32 15.09
CA ALA A 248 -11.97 -6.42 15.52
C ALA A 248 -12.74 -7.66 16.03
N GLY A 249 -14.07 -7.58 16.19
CA GLY A 249 -14.94 -8.70 16.52
C GLY A 249 -16.01 -9.04 15.47
N ALA A 250 -16.05 -8.33 14.33
CA ALA A 250 -16.99 -8.64 13.26
C ALA A 250 -16.48 -9.88 12.48
N SER A 251 -17.08 -11.04 12.75
CA SER A 251 -16.72 -12.30 12.09
C SER A 251 -17.21 -12.38 10.64
N ASP A 252 -18.22 -11.58 10.29
CA ASP A 252 -18.77 -11.47 8.94
C ASP A 252 -18.30 -10.17 8.31
N GLY A 253 -17.73 -10.28 7.11
CA GLY A 253 -16.94 -9.23 6.47
C GLY A 253 -17.65 -7.88 6.42
N LEU A 254 -16.87 -6.84 6.69
CA LEU A 254 -17.29 -5.47 6.63
C LEU A 254 -17.64 -5.07 5.19
N GLU A 255 -18.89 -4.72 4.94
CA GLU A 255 -19.29 -4.10 3.67
C GLU A 255 -19.42 -2.59 3.83
N GLY A 256 -18.81 -1.83 2.92
CA GLY A 256 -18.94 -0.38 2.92
C GLY A 256 -18.06 0.31 1.90
N ARG A 257 -18.00 1.65 2.01
CA ARG A 257 -17.05 2.47 1.25
C ARG A 257 -16.12 3.21 2.18
N LEU A 258 -14.84 3.17 1.86
CA LEU A 258 -13.76 3.83 2.60
C LEU A 258 -13.28 5.06 1.83
N ASP A 259 -13.25 6.19 2.55
CA ASP A 259 -12.41 7.32 2.20
C ASP A 259 -11.28 7.41 3.23
N LEU A 260 -10.05 7.60 2.76
CA LEU A 260 -8.84 7.70 3.56
C LEU A 260 -8.00 8.88 3.08
N ASP A 261 -7.60 9.73 4.01
CA ASP A 261 -6.52 10.72 3.83
C ASP A 261 -5.41 10.37 4.81
N LEU A 262 -4.18 10.24 4.34
CA LEU A 262 -3.06 9.79 5.16
C LEU A 262 -1.80 10.54 4.79
N GLU A 263 -1.14 11.12 5.78
CA GLU A 263 0.20 11.68 5.68
C GLU A 263 1.08 10.92 6.67
N LEU A 264 2.12 10.26 6.15
CA LEU A 264 3.05 9.46 6.94
C LEU A 264 4.49 9.84 6.63
N LYS A 265 5.32 9.76 7.67
CA LYS A 265 6.77 9.80 7.56
C LYS A 265 7.38 8.75 8.47
N GLY A 266 8.55 8.24 8.11
CA GLY A 266 9.27 7.25 8.89
C GLY A 266 10.73 7.19 8.52
N GLN A 267 11.50 6.53 9.38
CA GLN A 267 12.94 6.35 9.20
C GLN A 267 13.40 4.96 9.69
N GLY A 268 14.27 4.32 8.94
CA GLY A 268 14.95 3.09 9.31
C GLY A 268 14.74 1.96 8.30
N ALA A 269 15.73 1.08 8.25
CA ALA A 269 15.74 -0.07 7.34
C ALA A 269 15.13 -1.35 7.94
N SER A 270 14.61 -1.29 9.16
CA SER A 270 14.07 -2.46 9.88
C SER A 270 12.70 -2.19 10.46
N GLY A 271 11.88 -3.23 10.61
CA GLY A 271 10.56 -3.14 11.23
C GLY A 271 10.58 -2.47 12.62
N PRO A 272 11.50 -2.82 13.54
CA PRO A 272 11.65 -2.09 14.81
C PRO A 272 11.95 -0.61 14.63
N ALA A 273 12.93 -0.24 13.79
CA ALA A 273 13.30 1.16 13.56
C ALA A 273 12.12 1.96 12.96
N LEU A 274 11.41 1.37 12.00
CA LEU A 274 10.20 1.96 11.42
C LEU A 274 9.10 2.13 12.46
N ARG A 275 8.84 1.14 13.31
CA ARG A 275 7.85 1.26 14.39
C ARG A 275 8.17 2.39 15.35
N ASP A 276 9.44 2.62 15.64
CA ASP A 276 9.89 3.66 16.58
C ASP A 276 9.87 5.08 15.96
N SER A 277 10.05 5.20 14.65
CA SER A 277 10.13 6.48 13.95
C SER A 277 8.84 6.91 13.23
N LEU A 278 7.91 5.97 12.99
CA LEU A 278 6.70 6.23 12.22
C LEU A 278 5.86 7.32 12.88
N ALA A 279 5.61 8.38 12.14
CA ALA A 279 4.80 9.50 12.57
C ALA A 279 3.88 9.97 11.45
N GLY A 280 2.72 10.51 11.79
CA GLY A 280 1.81 11.03 10.79
C GLY A 280 0.43 11.31 11.31
N ARG A 281 -0.48 11.56 10.38
CA ARG A 281 -1.88 11.89 10.64
C ARG A 281 -2.75 11.38 9.52
N GLY A 282 -3.99 11.09 9.83
CA GLY A 282 -4.94 10.73 8.81
C GLY A 282 -6.37 10.96 9.22
N LYS A 283 -7.24 10.85 8.22
CA LYS A 283 -8.69 10.89 8.35
C LYS A 283 -9.24 9.67 7.67
N VAL A 284 -10.19 9.03 8.32
CA VAL A 284 -10.90 7.88 7.76
C VAL A 284 -12.39 8.13 7.85
N ARG A 285 -13.11 7.82 6.77
CA ARG A 285 -14.57 7.79 6.72
C ARG A 285 -15.02 6.48 6.12
N LEU A 286 -15.96 5.84 6.80
CA LEU A 286 -16.69 4.67 6.28
C LEU A 286 -18.15 5.06 6.07
N ASP A 287 -18.61 5.10 4.82
CA ASP A 287 -19.97 5.56 4.51
C ASP A 287 -20.50 5.06 3.14
N PRO A 288 -21.54 4.23 3.09
CA PRO A 288 -22.19 3.57 4.22
C PRO A 288 -21.30 2.45 4.78
N ILE A 289 -21.45 2.12 6.06
CA ILE A 289 -20.90 0.88 6.64
C ILE A 289 -22.05 -0.03 7.07
N ARG A 290 -22.08 -1.25 6.53
CA ARG A 290 -23.03 -2.29 6.97
C ARG A 290 -22.42 -3.07 8.13
N LEU A 291 -23.16 -3.12 9.23
CA LEU A 291 -22.69 -3.70 10.49
C LEU A 291 -23.32 -5.08 10.75
N ASP A 292 -23.70 -5.79 9.69
CA ASP A 292 -24.24 -7.14 9.78
C ASP A 292 -23.19 -8.06 10.42
N GLY A 293 -23.49 -8.64 11.59
CA GLY A 293 -22.62 -9.62 12.27
C GLY A 293 -21.75 -9.10 13.42
N SER A 294 -21.66 -7.78 13.66
CA SER A 294 -20.96 -7.25 14.84
C SER A 294 -21.84 -7.42 16.09
N SER A 295 -21.55 -8.43 16.92
CA SER A 295 -22.30 -8.71 18.16
C SER A 295 -22.39 -7.48 19.06
N LEU A 296 -21.28 -6.78 19.26
CA LEU A 296 -21.19 -5.60 20.13
C LEU A 296 -22.05 -4.43 19.62
N LEU A 297 -22.02 -4.15 18.32
CA LEU A 297 -22.81 -3.04 17.74
C LEU A 297 -24.29 -3.37 17.63
N VAL A 298 -24.64 -4.65 17.41
CA VAL A 298 -26.02 -5.14 17.49
C VAL A 298 -26.58 -4.94 18.90
N ASP A 299 -25.78 -5.23 19.93
CA ASP A 299 -26.22 -5.04 21.31
C ASP A 299 -26.33 -3.55 21.69
N LEU A 300 -25.40 -2.71 21.22
CA LEU A 300 -25.50 -1.25 21.41
C LEU A 300 -26.73 -0.66 20.69
N ALA A 301 -27.04 -1.17 19.49
CA ALA A 301 -28.23 -0.80 18.74
C ALA A 301 -29.54 -1.28 19.41
N ARG A 302 -29.54 -2.31 20.27
CA ARG A 302 -30.77 -2.68 20.99
C ARG A 302 -31.17 -1.68 22.07
N VAL A 303 -30.21 -0.92 22.58
CA VAL A 303 -30.41 0.02 23.69
C VAL A 303 -30.79 1.43 23.19
N LEU A 304 -30.60 1.73 21.91
CA LEU A 304 -30.93 3.05 21.35
C LEU A 304 -32.40 3.12 20.85
N PRO A 305 -33.06 4.29 20.87
CA PRO A 305 -34.48 4.43 20.53
C PRO A 305 -34.80 4.04 19.07
N ALA A 306 -35.86 3.25 18.91
CA ALA A 306 -35.99 2.22 17.89
C ALA A 306 -36.46 2.62 16.48
N THR A 307 -36.37 3.89 16.08
CA THR A 307 -37.17 4.34 14.91
C THR A 307 -36.49 4.32 13.55
N GLN A 308 -35.17 4.12 13.42
CA GLN A 308 -34.50 4.11 12.09
C GLN A 308 -33.29 3.16 12.01
N TYR A 309 -33.45 1.90 12.43
CA TYR A 309 -32.41 0.86 12.20
C TYR A 309 -32.35 0.43 10.74
N GLY A 310 -31.79 1.29 9.88
CA GLY A 310 -31.02 0.80 8.76
C GLY A 310 -29.73 0.21 9.31
N LYS A 311 -29.35 -0.99 8.88
CA LYS A 311 -28.11 -1.70 9.20
C LYS A 311 -26.82 -0.96 8.75
N ILE A 312 -26.95 0.33 8.49
CA ILE A 312 -26.04 1.21 7.78
C ILE A 312 -25.70 2.35 8.74
N GLY A 313 -24.44 2.41 9.15
CA GLY A 313 -23.89 3.53 9.90
C GLY A 313 -22.96 4.38 9.04
N THR A 314 -22.46 5.45 9.64
CA THR A 314 -21.31 6.19 9.13
C THR A 314 -20.25 6.25 10.22
N LEU A 315 -19.02 5.90 9.91
CA LEU A 315 -17.88 6.06 10.81
C LEU A 315 -16.97 7.17 10.31
N ARG A 316 -16.50 8.03 11.22
CA ARG A 316 -15.52 9.07 10.94
C ARG A 316 -14.47 9.09 12.04
N SER A 317 -13.20 9.16 11.70
CA SER A 317 -12.13 9.32 12.68
C SER A 317 -10.99 10.17 12.13
N ASP A 318 -10.51 11.08 12.96
CA ASP A 318 -9.20 11.72 12.79
C ASP A 318 -8.21 11.04 13.74
N PHE A 319 -7.08 10.61 13.19
CA PHE A 319 -6.06 9.89 13.95
C PHE A 319 -4.65 10.46 13.76
N LEU A 320 -3.82 10.23 14.76
CA LEU A 320 -2.39 10.55 14.79
C LEU A 320 -1.59 9.27 14.96
N VAL A 321 -0.53 9.15 14.19
CA VAL A 321 0.47 8.09 14.35
C VAL A 321 1.68 8.72 15.03
N ALA A 322 2.03 8.25 16.22
CA ALA A 322 3.19 8.71 16.99
C ALA A 322 3.47 7.73 18.12
N ASP A 323 4.68 7.72 18.66
CA ASP A 323 5.05 6.95 19.85
C ASP A 323 4.62 5.47 19.80
N ARG A 324 4.79 4.83 18.63
CA ARG A 324 4.43 3.43 18.37
C ARG A 324 2.93 3.12 18.52
N LYS A 325 2.06 4.12 18.35
CA LYS A 325 0.60 3.97 18.48
C LYS A 325 -0.15 4.85 17.47
N VAL A 326 -1.37 4.43 17.18
CA VAL A 326 -2.39 5.22 16.51
C VAL A 326 -3.33 5.76 17.56
N VAL A 327 -3.38 7.08 17.72
CA VAL A 327 -4.27 7.77 18.65
C VAL A 327 -5.42 8.38 17.86
N SER A 328 -6.64 7.95 18.16
CA SER A 328 -7.86 8.53 17.61
C SER A 328 -8.46 9.47 18.64
N ARG A 329 -8.44 10.78 18.33
CA ARG A 329 -9.00 11.80 19.24
C ARG A 329 -10.52 11.77 19.26
N ARG A 330 -11.14 11.37 18.16
CA ARG A 330 -12.59 11.35 18.01
C ARG A 330 -12.97 10.35 16.92
N ILE A 331 -13.40 9.16 17.33
CA ILE A 331 -14.08 8.20 16.47
C ILE A 331 -15.57 8.44 16.66
N GLN A 332 -16.23 8.98 15.64
CA GLN A 332 -17.68 9.17 15.64
C GLN A 332 -18.33 8.09 14.79
N LEU A 333 -19.12 7.26 15.42
CA LEU A 333 -20.01 6.30 14.78
C LEU A 333 -21.44 6.82 14.85
N ASP A 334 -22.05 7.10 13.71
CA ASP A 334 -23.47 7.46 13.63
C ASP A 334 -24.29 6.20 13.39
N LEU A 335 -25.13 5.84 14.36
CA LEU A 335 -26.09 4.74 14.26
C LEU A 335 -27.51 5.31 14.31
N GLY A 336 -28.20 5.30 13.16
CA GLY A 336 -29.60 5.74 13.09
C GLY A 336 -29.82 7.18 13.57
N GLY A 337 -28.86 8.09 13.35
CA GLY A 337 -28.90 9.48 13.79
C GLY A 337 -28.43 9.71 15.22
N THR A 338 -27.97 8.66 15.91
CA THR A 338 -27.38 8.75 17.25
C THR A 338 -25.86 8.68 17.15
N PRO A 339 -25.14 9.78 17.43
CA PRO A 339 -23.69 9.78 17.43
C PRO A 339 -23.15 9.10 18.69
N ILE A 340 -22.33 8.07 18.49
CA ILE A 340 -21.50 7.42 19.51
C ILE A 340 -20.08 7.92 19.27
N VAL A 341 -19.47 8.53 20.29
CA VAL A 341 -18.14 9.12 20.18
C VAL A 341 -17.17 8.37 21.07
N LEU A 342 -15.98 8.06 20.55
CA LEU A 342 -14.93 7.37 21.27
C LEU A 342 -13.60 8.07 21.14
N GLU A 343 -12.80 7.97 22.18
CA GLU A 343 -11.45 8.51 22.24
C GLU A 343 -10.50 7.43 22.75
N GLY A 344 -9.33 7.29 22.13
CA GLY A 344 -8.40 6.24 22.53
C GLY A 344 -7.28 6.01 21.53
N GLY A 345 -6.70 4.81 21.59
CA GLY A 345 -5.69 4.42 20.62
C GLY A 345 -5.36 2.92 20.62
N ALA A 346 -4.65 2.54 19.57
CA ALA A 346 -4.11 1.20 19.36
C ALA A 346 -2.59 1.29 19.22
N ALA A 347 -1.85 0.53 20.03
CA ALA A 347 -0.41 0.40 19.90
C ALA A 347 -0.05 -0.59 18.77
N PHE A 348 1.15 -0.44 18.19
CA PHE A 348 1.63 -1.33 17.11
C PHE A 348 1.87 -2.77 17.57
N ASP A 349 1.87 -3.02 18.88
CA ASP A 349 1.89 -4.37 19.46
C ASP A 349 0.49 -4.98 19.62
N GLY A 350 -0.55 -4.33 19.11
CA GLY A 350 -1.92 -4.79 19.14
C GLY A 350 -2.69 -4.44 20.42
N ARG A 351 -2.09 -3.76 21.41
CA ARG A 351 -2.83 -3.31 22.60
C ARG A 351 -3.78 -2.17 22.24
N ILE A 352 -5.00 -2.22 22.75
CA ILE A 352 -6.03 -1.21 22.53
C ILE A 352 -6.48 -0.58 23.85
N SER A 353 -6.85 0.70 23.82
CA SER A 353 -7.46 1.41 24.94
C SER A 353 -8.36 2.53 24.42
N TYR A 354 -9.66 2.37 24.58
CA TYR A 354 -10.68 3.30 24.12
C TYR A 354 -11.68 3.59 25.23
N ARG A 355 -12.18 4.81 25.26
CA ARG A 355 -13.22 5.27 26.17
C ARG A 355 -14.39 5.82 25.38
N LEU A 356 -15.59 5.48 25.80
CA LEU A 356 -16.82 6.07 25.27
C LEU A 356 -17.01 7.48 25.84
N ASP A 357 -17.19 8.46 24.97
CA ASP A 357 -17.74 9.77 25.33
C ASP A 357 -19.27 9.69 25.29
N THR A 358 -19.88 9.75 26.46
CA THR A 358 -21.33 9.70 26.62
C THR A 358 -21.98 11.08 26.66
N GLY A 359 -21.20 12.18 26.57
CA GLY A 359 -21.73 13.53 26.45
C GLY A 359 -22.79 13.68 25.34
N PRO A 360 -22.54 13.16 24.11
CA PRO A 360 -23.51 13.16 23.02
C PRO A 360 -24.76 12.29 23.25
N LEU A 361 -24.70 11.33 24.18
CA LEU A 361 -25.80 10.42 24.54
C LEU A 361 -26.68 10.99 25.67
N ALA A 362 -26.15 11.93 26.45
CA ALA A 362 -26.87 12.56 27.56
C ALA A 362 -28.15 13.26 27.05
N GLY A 363 -29.30 12.83 27.58
CA GLY A 363 -30.62 13.35 27.19
C GLY A 363 -31.21 12.77 25.90
N LYS A 364 -30.50 11.89 25.19
CA LYS A 364 -31.02 11.15 24.02
C LYS A 364 -31.45 9.71 24.33
N LEU A 365 -31.08 9.19 25.49
CA LEU A 365 -31.55 7.89 25.96
C LEU A 365 -33.04 8.00 26.32
N GLY A 366 -33.88 7.27 25.58
CA GLY A 366 -35.31 7.17 25.87
C GLY A 366 -35.59 6.43 27.18
N PRO A 367 -36.82 6.52 27.71
CA PRO A 367 -37.22 5.80 28.93
C PRO A 367 -37.01 4.28 28.81
N ASP A 368 -37.22 3.71 27.63
CA ASP A 368 -37.01 2.27 27.38
C ASP A 368 -35.52 1.88 27.46
N ALA A 369 -34.62 2.74 26.98
CA ALA A 369 -33.18 2.55 27.07
C ALA A 369 -32.69 2.59 28.52
N LEU A 370 -33.21 3.55 29.29
CA LEU A 370 -32.93 3.69 30.72
C LEU A 370 -33.51 2.51 31.52
N ALA A 371 -34.66 1.99 31.14
CA ALA A 371 -35.24 0.78 31.73
C ALA A 371 -34.35 -0.44 31.47
N LEU A 372 -33.88 -0.65 30.24
CA LEU A 372 -32.96 -1.74 29.90
C LEU A 372 -31.61 -1.63 30.63
N LEU A 373 -31.06 -0.43 30.76
CA LEU A 373 -29.84 -0.20 31.54
C LEU A 373 -30.05 -0.49 33.03
N GLY A 374 -31.18 -0.04 33.58
CA GLY A 374 -31.60 -0.35 34.95
C GLY A 374 -31.81 -1.85 35.17
N GLU A 375 -32.44 -2.55 34.22
CA GLU A 375 -32.61 -4.01 34.20
C GLU A 375 -31.29 -4.76 34.09
N ALA A 376 -30.24 -4.16 33.50
CA ALA A 376 -28.89 -4.71 33.44
C ALA A 376 -28.05 -4.38 34.71
N GLY A 377 -28.62 -3.65 35.66
CA GLY A 377 -27.92 -3.16 36.86
C GLY A 377 -26.86 -2.08 36.55
N VAL A 378 -26.91 -1.51 35.35
CA VAL A 378 -25.98 -0.48 34.86
C VAL A 378 -26.63 0.87 35.09
N LYS A 379 -26.04 1.69 35.97
CA LYS A 379 -26.49 3.07 36.11
C LYS A 379 -26.11 3.84 34.85
N PRO A 380 -26.87 4.88 34.47
CA PRO A 380 -26.45 5.80 33.40
C PRO A 380 -25.06 6.38 33.62
N GLU A 381 -24.66 6.53 34.88
CA GLU A 381 -23.32 6.94 35.32
C GLU A 381 -22.25 5.92 34.94
N ASP A 382 -22.55 4.62 35.00
CA ASP A 382 -21.61 3.54 34.67
C ASP A 382 -21.28 3.50 33.17
N LEU A 383 -22.13 4.08 32.31
CA LEU A 383 -21.84 4.26 30.89
C LEU A 383 -20.72 5.29 30.66
N LEU A 384 -20.52 6.26 31.56
CA LEU A 384 -19.37 7.20 31.52
C LEU A 384 -18.03 6.49 31.76
N GLU A 385 -18.10 5.28 32.34
CA GLU A 385 -16.95 4.43 32.63
C GLU A 385 -16.70 3.36 31.55
N LEU A 386 -17.53 3.31 30.49
CA LEU A 386 -17.38 2.31 29.44
C LEU A 386 -16.03 2.47 28.75
N ARG A 387 -15.20 1.43 28.88
CA ARG A 387 -13.85 1.38 28.30
C ARG A 387 -13.63 0.06 27.59
N VAL A 388 -12.96 0.11 26.45
CA VAL A 388 -12.50 -1.08 25.74
C VAL A 388 -10.99 -1.14 25.86
N THR A 389 -10.45 -2.18 26.47
CA THR A 389 -9.00 -2.41 26.64
C THR A 389 -8.60 -3.79 26.11
N GLY A 390 -7.37 -4.24 26.37
CA GLY A 390 -6.90 -5.56 25.95
C GLY A 390 -6.08 -5.51 24.67
N THR A 391 -6.25 -6.51 23.80
CA THR A 391 -5.59 -6.58 22.49
C THR A 391 -6.61 -6.64 21.37
N THR A 392 -6.21 -6.36 20.13
CA THR A 392 -7.08 -6.50 18.94
C THR A 392 -7.66 -7.92 18.84
N ASP A 393 -6.91 -8.94 19.26
CA ASP A 393 -7.35 -10.33 19.28
C ASP A 393 -8.24 -10.69 20.48
N ARG A 394 -8.12 -9.98 21.59
CA ARG A 394 -8.88 -10.22 22.83
C ARG A 394 -9.31 -8.88 23.43
N PRO A 395 -10.33 -8.23 22.81
CA PRO A 395 -10.87 -6.99 23.33
C PRO A 395 -11.63 -7.25 24.63
N LEU A 396 -11.31 -6.47 25.66
CA LEU A 396 -11.95 -6.50 26.97
C LEU A 396 -12.82 -5.27 27.15
N VAL A 397 -14.12 -5.46 27.42
CA VAL A 397 -15.07 -4.37 27.67
C VAL A 397 -15.26 -4.20 29.17
N HIS A 398 -15.02 -3.00 29.67
CA HIS A 398 -15.22 -2.61 31.06
C HIS A 398 -16.50 -1.79 31.19
N VAL A 399 -17.44 -2.23 32.03
CA VAL A 399 -18.68 -1.52 32.34
C VAL A 399 -19.02 -1.73 33.82
N GLY A 400 -19.22 -0.65 34.59
CA GLY A 400 -19.67 -0.74 35.99
C GLY A 400 -18.82 -1.67 36.88
N GLY A 401 -17.50 -1.69 36.68
CA GLY A 401 -16.56 -2.54 37.41
C GLY A 401 -16.46 -4.00 36.93
N GLN A 402 -17.22 -4.41 35.92
CA GLN A 402 -17.13 -5.74 35.29
C GLN A 402 -16.20 -5.72 34.06
N ILE A 403 -15.63 -6.88 33.73
CA ILE A 403 -14.77 -7.10 32.56
C ILE A 403 -15.39 -8.21 31.72
N ILE A 404 -15.66 -7.96 30.45
CA ILE A 404 -16.28 -8.91 29.51
C ILE A 404 -15.31 -9.13 28.35
N ASP A 405 -15.03 -10.39 28.00
CA ASP A 405 -14.30 -10.73 26.78
C ASP A 405 -15.24 -10.62 25.56
N ALA A 406 -14.96 -9.69 24.66
CA ALA A 406 -15.86 -9.42 23.54
C ALA A 406 -15.81 -10.49 22.44
N ARG A 407 -14.77 -11.33 22.37
CA ARG A 407 -14.57 -12.33 21.29
C ARG A 407 -15.20 -13.68 21.62
N ASP A 408 -14.89 -14.23 22.79
CA ASP A 408 -15.32 -15.58 23.17
C ASP A 408 -16.68 -15.59 23.88
N GLU A 409 -17.00 -14.50 24.58
CA GLU A 409 -18.12 -14.45 25.50
C GLU A 409 -19.18 -13.40 25.12
N GLY A 410 -18.89 -12.49 24.18
CA GLY A 410 -19.71 -11.30 23.94
C GLY A 410 -21.22 -11.56 23.89
N ARG A 411 -21.67 -12.54 23.11
CA ARG A 411 -23.10 -12.86 22.99
C ARG A 411 -23.63 -13.76 24.12
N ALA A 412 -22.89 -14.81 24.48
CA ALA A 412 -23.33 -15.79 25.47
C ALA A 412 -23.27 -15.24 26.90
N ALA A 413 -22.24 -14.47 27.24
CA ALA A 413 -22.09 -13.84 28.55
C ALA A 413 -23.01 -12.63 28.70
N LEU A 414 -23.28 -11.83 27.67
CA LEU A 414 -24.33 -10.79 27.76
C LEU A 414 -25.73 -11.40 27.88
N GLU A 415 -26.04 -12.47 27.13
CA GLU A 415 -27.30 -13.19 27.27
C GLU A 415 -27.43 -13.90 28.62
N GLU A 416 -26.36 -14.51 29.14
CA GLU A 416 -26.34 -15.14 30.45
C GLU A 416 -26.36 -14.11 31.58
N TYR A 417 -25.76 -12.94 31.39
CA TYR A 417 -25.85 -11.80 32.30
C TYR A 417 -27.29 -11.28 32.36
N ALA A 418 -27.90 -11.00 31.22
CA ALA A 418 -29.31 -10.62 31.12
C ALA A 418 -30.23 -11.69 31.75
N ARG A 419 -29.91 -12.98 31.57
CA ARG A 419 -30.65 -14.11 32.15
C ARG A 419 -30.50 -14.19 33.67
N ARG A 420 -29.28 -14.10 34.20
CA ARG A 420 -28.99 -14.10 35.65
C ARG A 420 -29.58 -12.86 36.35
N LEU A 421 -29.66 -11.73 35.66
CA LEU A 421 -30.35 -10.53 36.13
C LEU A 421 -31.86 -10.71 36.19
N ARG A 422 -32.47 -11.26 35.13
CA ARG A 422 -33.89 -11.61 35.12
C ARG A 422 -34.25 -12.60 36.24
N ASP A 423 -33.42 -13.60 36.48
CA ASP A 423 -33.65 -14.61 37.52
C ASP A 423 -33.46 -14.05 38.95
N ARG A 424 -32.66 -12.99 39.13
CA ARG A 424 -32.54 -12.25 40.41
C ARG A 424 -33.70 -11.30 40.66
N LEU A 425 -34.38 -10.81 39.62
CA LEU A 425 -35.53 -9.91 39.70
C LEU A 425 -36.85 -10.65 39.97
N LEU A 426 -36.90 -11.96 39.69
CA LEU A 426 -38.07 -12.83 39.95
C LEU A 426 -38.04 -13.52 41.33
N ARG A 427 -37.04 -13.19 42.18
CA ARG A 427 -37.00 -13.55 43.60
C ARG A 427 -37.18 -12.29 44.42
#